data_AF-A0A177N9A2-F1
#
_entry.id   AF-A0A177N9A2-F1
#
_cell.length_a   1.000
_cell.length_b   1.000
_cell.length_c   1.000
_cell.angle_alpha   90.00
_cell.angle_beta   90.00
_cell.angle_gamma   90.00
#
_symmetry.space_group_name_H-M   'P 1'
#
loop_
_entity.id
_entity.type
_entity.pdbx_description
1 polymer ?
#
loop_
_entity_poly.entity_id
_entity_poly.type
_entity_poly.pdbx_seq_one_letter_code
_entity_poly.pdbx_strand_id
1 'polypeptide(L)'
;MHQQIIKNKAQIIGALLGSITLLGNSAVMASTTYGTLGNFDVFNDSDTNSYYGFEIELEGLDSSSIANYNGNYYTYTNWHYGAGQVSTVNGNTIVRYYDNGAHSTAPYTSQITNTGGHSCITIDGCEHFGLALNGAPTASRYFWLDQNGNRTTTVSLIGAPIATVYQPPAPAPGAALPPPQVQFVVEAPEAPERLEANQKFSDAVWVKVIKTELDLENMANLNDLMADNPDKIADAEHDGVEVEWKLLQRRLDDPNGVNNKLDSGAQEAGKNAEQVLRTYQFFAFTGKYDAEHEAECVDVGTCEDDLQDNIANVDLYVGRLLGQQMVAANLNGPVEFPAQVPLPGAIWLFGSVLAGFLGISRRQKTIN
;
A
#
# COMPACT_ATOMS: atom_id res chain seq x y z
N MET A 1 43.63 75.07 23.26
CA MET A 1 44.81 74.25 23.56
C MET A 1 44.29 72.87 24.00
N HIS A 2 44.54 71.82 23.21
CA HIS A 2 44.31 70.37 23.45
C HIS A 2 42.85 69.89 23.60
N GLN A 3 42.28 69.28 22.53
CA GLN A 3 42.16 67.83 22.24
C GLN A 3 41.02 67.14 23.05
N GLN A 4 39.89 66.71 22.46
CA GLN A 4 39.61 65.59 21.54
C GLN A 4 38.93 64.42 22.31
N ILE A 5 38.00 63.75 21.62
CA ILE A 5 37.45 62.38 21.86
C ILE A 5 35.96 62.28 22.28
N ILE A 6 35.20 62.02 21.21
CA ILE A 6 33.84 61.50 21.02
C ILE A 6 33.48 60.32 21.94
N LYS A 7 32.26 60.28 22.49
CA LYS A 7 31.45 59.04 22.65
C LYS A 7 29.95 59.32 22.51
N ASN A 8 29.39 58.87 21.38
CA ASN A 8 27.95 58.72 21.12
C ASN A 8 27.35 57.66 22.05
N LYS A 9 26.19 57.94 22.66
CA LYS A 9 25.28 56.94 23.23
C LYS A 9 24.08 56.81 22.30
N ALA A 10 24.16 55.90 21.33
CA ALA A 10 22.98 55.39 20.63
C ALA A 10 22.47 54.16 21.39
N GLN A 11 21.20 54.22 21.77
CA GLN A 11 20.48 53.12 22.43
C GLN A 11 20.32 51.96 21.44
N ILE A 12 20.82 50.79 21.82
CA ILE A 12 20.58 49.53 21.12
C ILE A 12 19.24 49.00 21.62
N ILE A 13 18.22 49.03 20.75
CA ILE A 13 17.00 48.24 20.90
C ILE A 13 17.39 46.81 20.54
N GLY A 14 17.40 45.92 21.54
CA GLY A 14 17.62 44.50 21.35
C GLY A 14 16.43 43.86 20.63
N ALA A 15 16.64 43.37 19.42
CA ALA A 15 15.74 42.43 18.78
C ALA A 15 15.84 41.09 19.51
N LEU A 16 14.83 40.74 20.30
CA LEU A 16 14.61 39.35 20.68
C LEU A 16 14.15 38.62 19.41
N LEU A 17 15.05 37.86 18.78
CA LEU A 17 14.67 36.79 17.88
C LEU A 17 13.96 35.73 18.73
N GLY A 18 12.62 35.68 18.61
CA GLY A 18 11.85 34.52 19.04
C GLY A 18 12.22 33.36 18.13
N SER A 19 12.95 32.39 18.67
CA SER A 19 13.12 31.08 18.06
C SER A 19 11.76 30.38 18.04
N ILE A 20 11.02 30.54 16.94
CA ILE A 20 9.94 29.62 16.60
C ILE A 20 10.64 28.29 16.31
N THR A 21 10.63 27.40 17.31
CA THR A 21 10.83 25.98 17.08
C THR A 21 9.65 25.53 16.25
N LEU A 22 9.88 25.34 14.95
CA LEU A 22 9.03 24.48 14.14
C LEU A 22 9.10 23.10 14.79
N LEU A 23 8.13 22.79 15.64
CA LEU A 23 7.72 21.41 15.88
C LEU A 23 7.25 20.92 14.52
N GLY A 24 8.15 20.30 13.76
CA GLY A 24 7.75 19.53 12.60
C GLY A 24 6.78 18.48 13.12
N ASN A 25 5.53 18.53 12.68
CA ASN A 25 4.65 17.39 12.76
C ASN A 25 5.36 16.26 12.02
N SER A 26 5.96 15.33 12.75
CA SER A 26 6.35 14.05 12.20
C SER A 26 5.06 13.42 11.70
N ALA A 27 4.81 13.51 10.38
CA ALA A 27 3.81 12.67 9.74
C ALA A 27 4.09 11.24 10.21
N VAL A 28 3.09 10.58 10.79
CA VAL A 28 3.21 9.19 11.21
C VAL A 28 3.64 8.40 9.98
N MET A 29 4.85 7.84 10.04
CA MET A 29 5.44 7.12 8.92
C MET A 29 4.56 5.91 8.61
N ALA A 30 4.16 5.76 7.35
CA ALA A 30 3.47 4.59 6.84
C ALA A 30 4.52 3.67 6.19
N SER A 31 4.58 2.42 6.62
CA SER A 31 5.47 1.42 6.03
C SER A 31 5.17 1.22 4.56
N THR A 32 6.18 1.54 3.74
CA THR A 32 5.99 1.68 2.30
C THR A 32 5.72 0.32 1.67
N THR A 33 4.59 0.18 0.97
CA THR A 33 4.12 -1.10 0.44
C THR A 33 4.07 -1.11 -1.09
N TYR A 34 4.55 -2.17 -1.73
CA TYR A 34 4.50 -2.36 -3.19
C TYR A 34 3.93 -3.73 -3.57
N GLY A 35 2.99 -3.79 -4.52
CA GLY A 35 2.53 -5.04 -5.12
C GLY A 35 1.03 -5.27 -5.02
N THR A 36 0.61 -6.51 -4.80
CA THR A 36 -0.81 -6.90 -4.66
C THR A 36 -1.00 -7.73 -3.41
N LEU A 37 -2.24 -7.90 -2.93
CA LEU A 37 -2.53 -8.77 -1.78
C LEU A 37 -1.90 -10.18 -1.89
N GLY A 38 -1.76 -10.69 -3.13
CA GLY A 38 -1.17 -11.99 -3.39
C GLY A 38 0.36 -12.03 -3.39
N ASN A 39 1.02 -10.90 -3.54
CA ASN A 39 2.47 -10.78 -3.69
C ASN A 39 2.89 -9.31 -3.50
N PHE A 40 3.39 -8.99 -2.32
CA PHE A 40 3.78 -7.62 -1.99
C PHE A 40 5.00 -7.56 -1.08
N ASP A 41 5.69 -6.44 -1.19
CA ASP A 41 6.81 -6.07 -0.35
C ASP A 41 6.39 -4.93 0.59
N VAL A 42 6.90 -4.94 1.82
CA VAL A 42 6.69 -3.88 2.82
C VAL A 42 8.03 -3.48 3.44
N PHE A 43 8.38 -2.21 3.31
CA PHE A 43 9.53 -1.62 4.01
C PHE A 43 9.16 -1.20 5.42
N ASN A 44 9.98 -1.57 6.40
CA ASN A 44 9.97 -0.90 7.70
C ASN A 44 10.68 0.45 7.55
N ASP A 45 9.98 1.47 7.13
CA ASP A 45 10.50 2.83 7.03
C ASP A 45 10.27 3.67 8.30
N SER A 46 10.06 3.00 9.45
CA SER A 46 10.01 3.68 10.72
C SER A 46 11.42 4.12 11.14
N ASP A 47 11.54 5.27 11.79
CA ASP A 47 12.86 5.85 12.10
C ASP A 47 13.62 5.07 13.19
N THR A 48 12.92 4.33 14.05
CA THR A 48 13.51 3.75 15.27
C THR A 48 13.00 2.37 15.66
N ASN A 49 11.83 1.94 15.18
CA ASN A 49 11.19 0.73 15.68
C ASN A 49 11.56 -0.47 14.81
N SER A 50 11.88 -1.59 15.46
CA SER A 50 11.92 -2.89 14.79
C SER A 50 10.59 -3.59 15.02
N TYR A 51 10.09 -4.27 13.98
CA TYR A 51 8.87 -5.05 14.04
C TYR A 51 9.20 -6.54 13.95
N TYR A 52 8.41 -7.39 14.59
CA TYR A 52 8.75 -8.80 14.83
C TYR A 52 7.80 -9.77 14.11
N GLY A 53 7.04 -9.26 13.17
CA GLY A 53 6.06 -10.01 12.41
C GLY A 53 5.07 -9.09 11.73
N PHE A 54 4.20 -9.68 10.92
CA PHE A 54 3.21 -8.95 10.14
C PHE A 54 1.87 -9.68 10.17
N GLU A 55 0.77 -8.94 10.10
CA GLU A 55 -0.56 -9.50 10.07
C GLU A 55 -1.41 -8.85 8.98
N ILE A 56 -2.13 -9.71 8.28
CA ILE A 56 -3.14 -9.35 7.30
C ILE A 56 -4.50 -9.73 7.88
N GLU A 57 -5.39 -8.76 8.02
CA GLU A 57 -6.79 -8.98 8.33
C GLU A 57 -7.63 -8.81 7.07
N LEU A 58 -8.52 -9.78 6.82
CA LEU A 58 -9.45 -9.82 5.71
C LEU A 58 -10.86 -9.88 6.26
N GLU A 59 -11.64 -8.83 5.99
CA GLU A 59 -12.99 -8.69 6.52
C GLU A 59 -14.00 -9.53 5.73
N GLY A 60 -14.97 -10.11 6.44
CA GLY A 60 -16.10 -10.82 5.83
C GLY A 60 -15.75 -12.20 5.25
N LEU A 61 -14.55 -12.71 5.53
CA LEU A 61 -14.09 -14.04 5.13
C LEU A 61 -13.81 -14.91 6.34
N ASP A 62 -14.18 -16.20 6.27
CA ASP A 62 -13.63 -17.22 7.14
C ASP A 62 -12.38 -17.87 6.51
N SER A 63 -11.62 -18.61 7.34
CA SER A 63 -10.33 -19.18 6.96
C SER A 63 -10.37 -20.14 5.77
N SER A 64 -11.53 -20.72 5.43
CA SER A 64 -11.69 -21.55 4.22
C SER A 64 -11.60 -20.75 2.92
N SER A 65 -11.73 -19.43 3.00
CA SER A 65 -11.52 -18.50 1.89
C SER A 65 -10.04 -18.27 1.58
N ILE A 66 -9.10 -18.74 2.42
CA ILE A 66 -7.70 -18.85 2.02
C ILE A 66 -7.55 -20.13 1.21
N ALA A 67 -6.97 -20.04 0.01
CA ALA A 67 -6.73 -21.20 -0.82
C ALA A 67 -5.89 -22.23 -0.05
N ASN A 68 -6.23 -23.51 -0.18
CA ASN A 68 -5.59 -24.58 0.59
C ASN A 68 -5.44 -25.84 -0.26
N TYR A 69 -4.35 -26.58 -0.03
CA TYR A 69 -4.16 -27.92 -0.58
C TYR A 69 -3.66 -28.89 0.48
N ASN A 70 -4.40 -30.00 0.67
CA ASN A 70 -4.10 -31.05 1.65
C ASN A 70 -3.88 -30.50 3.08
N GLY A 71 -4.67 -29.50 3.48
CA GLY A 71 -4.59 -28.89 4.81
C GLY A 71 -3.58 -27.75 4.93
N ASN A 72 -2.79 -27.45 3.89
CA ASN A 72 -1.82 -26.36 3.90
C ASN A 72 -2.36 -25.14 3.15
N TYR A 73 -2.43 -23.99 3.84
CA TYR A 73 -2.86 -22.73 3.25
C TYR A 73 -1.79 -22.17 2.32
N TYR A 74 -2.23 -21.58 1.20
CA TYR A 74 -1.38 -20.88 0.25
C TYR A 74 -1.08 -19.47 0.74
N THR A 75 -0.16 -19.39 1.69
CA THR A 75 0.52 -18.17 2.11
C THR A 75 1.95 -18.19 1.62
N TYR A 76 2.52 -17.04 1.29
CA TYR A 76 3.96 -16.96 1.02
C TYR A 76 4.75 -17.50 2.22
N THR A 77 5.89 -18.14 1.99
CA THR A 77 6.78 -18.55 3.08
C THR A 77 7.82 -17.45 3.27
N ASN A 78 7.54 -16.53 4.19
CA ASN A 78 8.45 -15.43 4.50
C ASN A 78 9.80 -15.98 5.01
N TRP A 79 10.88 -15.30 4.62
CA TRP A 79 12.25 -15.75 4.93
C TRP A 79 12.55 -15.76 6.44
N HIS A 80 12.03 -14.78 7.18
CA HIS A 80 12.21 -14.66 8.63
C HIS A 80 11.12 -15.41 9.41
N TYR A 81 9.85 -15.18 9.05
CA TYR A 81 8.71 -15.60 9.87
C TYR A 81 8.10 -16.94 9.44
N GLY A 82 8.52 -17.50 8.30
CA GLY A 82 7.95 -18.71 7.73
C GLY A 82 6.59 -18.49 7.08
N ALA A 83 5.79 -19.56 7.00
CA ALA A 83 4.45 -19.51 6.41
C ALA A 83 3.46 -18.78 7.32
N GLY A 84 2.50 -18.08 6.71
CA GLY A 84 1.45 -17.37 7.42
C GLY A 84 0.51 -18.32 8.16
N GLN A 85 0.30 -18.04 9.45
CA GLN A 85 -0.66 -18.76 10.30
C GLN A 85 -2.06 -18.20 10.07
N VAL A 86 -2.97 -19.03 9.59
CA VAL A 86 -4.35 -18.62 9.26
C VAL A 86 -5.29 -18.94 10.41
N SER A 87 -6.12 -17.98 10.79
CA SER A 87 -7.19 -18.17 11.78
C SER A 87 -8.42 -17.32 11.44
N THR A 88 -9.55 -17.60 12.10
CA THR A 88 -10.77 -16.79 11.99
C THR A 88 -11.09 -16.16 13.34
N VAL A 89 -11.27 -14.83 13.35
CA VAL A 89 -11.57 -14.04 14.54
C VAL A 89 -12.74 -13.12 14.21
N ASN A 90 -13.84 -13.21 14.95
CA ASN A 90 -15.03 -12.36 14.79
C ASN A 90 -15.60 -12.27 13.36
N GLY A 91 -15.47 -13.34 12.56
CA GLY A 91 -15.93 -13.36 11.16
C GLY A 91 -14.94 -12.80 10.15
N ASN A 92 -13.74 -12.43 10.60
CA ASN A 92 -12.64 -12.00 9.74
C ASN A 92 -11.55 -13.07 9.70
N THR A 93 -10.83 -13.15 8.59
CA THR A 93 -9.67 -14.01 8.45
C THR A 93 -8.42 -13.25 8.81
N ILE A 94 -7.59 -13.87 9.65
CA ILE A 94 -6.31 -13.35 10.08
C ILE A 94 -5.21 -14.24 9.51
N VAL A 95 -4.27 -13.66 8.77
CA VAL A 95 -3.04 -14.30 8.32
C VAL A 95 -1.86 -13.66 9.04
N ARG A 96 -1.25 -14.39 9.96
CA ARG A 96 -0.19 -13.90 10.84
C ARG A 96 1.17 -14.52 10.50
N TYR A 97 2.14 -13.68 10.20
CA TYR A 97 3.56 -14.01 10.04
C TYR A 97 4.28 -13.64 11.33
N TYR A 98 4.54 -14.62 12.19
CA TYR A 98 5.15 -14.41 13.50
C TYR A 98 5.82 -15.68 13.99
N ASP A 99 7.09 -15.57 14.38
CA ASP A 99 7.94 -16.68 14.79
C ASP A 99 8.21 -16.70 16.31
N ASN A 100 7.29 -16.11 17.07
CA ASN A 100 7.43 -15.90 18.50
C ASN A 100 8.53 -14.90 18.88
N GLY A 101 8.75 -13.89 18.02
CA GLY A 101 9.60 -12.74 18.28
C GLY A 101 11.09 -13.04 18.15
N ALA A 102 11.46 -14.09 17.41
CA ALA A 102 12.84 -14.51 17.24
C ALA A 102 13.57 -13.66 16.18
N HIS A 103 12.85 -13.23 15.14
CA HIS A 103 13.37 -12.30 14.14
C HIS A 103 12.66 -10.95 14.20
N SER A 104 13.33 -9.94 13.64
CA SER A 104 12.78 -8.60 13.51
C SER A 104 13.19 -7.95 12.20
N THR A 105 12.27 -7.21 11.60
CA THR A 105 12.50 -6.29 10.50
C THR A 105 12.99 -4.96 11.08
N ALA A 106 14.26 -4.64 10.89
CA ALA A 106 14.87 -3.39 11.35
C ALA A 106 14.45 -2.18 10.49
N PRO A 107 14.55 -0.94 10.99
CA PRO A 107 14.41 0.27 10.18
C PRO A 107 15.25 0.26 8.90
N TYR A 108 14.60 0.50 7.77
CA TYR A 108 15.22 0.72 6.48
C TYR A 108 15.57 2.20 6.32
N THR A 109 16.86 2.50 6.39
CA THR A 109 17.35 3.89 6.41
C THR A 109 17.81 4.40 5.04
N SER A 110 17.72 3.57 4.00
CA SER A 110 18.15 3.94 2.65
C SER A 110 16.96 4.47 1.84
N GLN A 111 17.24 5.04 0.66
CA GLN A 111 16.18 5.44 -0.24
C GLN A 111 15.37 4.21 -0.67
N ILE A 112 14.05 4.27 -0.47
CA ILE A 112 13.11 3.24 -0.90
C ILE A 112 12.92 3.35 -2.41
N THR A 113 13.09 2.24 -3.10
CA THR A 113 12.83 2.10 -4.52
C THR A 113 11.62 1.19 -4.71
N ASN A 114 10.85 1.42 -5.78
CA ASN A 114 9.77 0.52 -6.13
C ASN A 114 10.34 -0.88 -6.43
N THR A 115 9.91 -1.87 -5.67
CA THR A 115 10.39 -3.25 -5.77
C THR A 115 9.53 -4.13 -6.67
N GLY A 116 8.43 -3.57 -7.18
CA GLY A 116 7.37 -4.29 -7.86
C GLY A 116 6.72 -5.42 -7.07
N GLY A 117 6.89 -5.39 -5.75
CA GLY A 117 6.36 -6.38 -4.82
C GLY A 117 7.07 -7.72 -4.83
N HIS A 118 8.32 -7.83 -5.31
CA HIS A 118 9.04 -9.11 -5.32
C HIS A 118 10.55 -9.03 -4.99
N SER A 119 11.07 -7.86 -4.65
CA SER A 119 12.52 -7.67 -4.48
C SER A 119 12.99 -7.74 -3.03
N CYS A 120 12.07 -7.76 -2.05
CA CYS A 120 12.46 -7.65 -0.63
C CYS A 120 12.99 -8.92 0.02
N ILE A 121 13.10 -10.04 -0.71
CA ILE A 121 13.65 -11.29 -0.18
C ILE A 121 15.13 -11.15 0.24
N THR A 122 15.86 -10.17 -0.31
CA THR A 122 17.29 -9.96 -0.06
C THR A 122 17.62 -8.58 0.51
N ILE A 123 16.62 -7.83 0.98
CA ILE A 123 16.79 -6.44 1.43
C ILE A 123 16.50 -6.36 2.93
N ASP A 124 17.53 -6.12 3.74
CA ASP A 124 17.36 -5.91 5.18
C ASP A 124 16.41 -4.74 5.44
N GLY A 125 15.45 -4.90 6.36
CA GLY A 125 14.45 -3.89 6.67
C GLY A 125 13.27 -3.82 5.68
N CYS A 126 13.21 -4.76 4.74
CA CYS A 126 12.04 -4.99 3.91
C CYS A 126 11.61 -6.46 3.97
N GLU A 127 10.31 -6.70 3.95
CA GLU A 127 9.74 -8.04 4.02
C GLU A 127 8.84 -8.31 2.82
N HIS A 128 8.75 -9.58 2.44
CA HIS A 128 7.87 -10.04 1.38
C HIS A 128 6.75 -10.94 1.94
N PHE A 129 5.52 -10.68 1.51
CA PHE A 129 4.32 -11.36 1.94
C PHE A 129 3.36 -11.61 0.76
N GLY A 130 2.42 -12.51 0.96
CA GLY A 130 1.40 -12.80 -0.05
C GLY A 130 0.51 -13.96 0.36
N LEU A 131 -0.67 -14.04 -0.23
CA LEU A 131 -1.59 -15.16 -0.03
C LEU A 131 -2.51 -15.36 -1.24
N ALA A 132 -3.07 -16.56 -1.38
CA ALA A 132 -4.10 -16.83 -2.37
C ALA A 132 -5.48 -16.95 -1.71
N LEU A 133 -6.49 -16.41 -2.37
CA LEU A 133 -7.87 -16.37 -1.90
C LEU A 133 -8.81 -17.16 -2.82
N ASN A 134 -9.86 -17.74 -2.24
CA ASN A 134 -10.99 -18.36 -2.94
C ASN A 134 -12.25 -17.47 -2.89
N GLY A 135 -12.16 -16.30 -2.25
CA GLY A 135 -13.27 -15.36 -2.08
C GLY A 135 -12.76 -13.93 -2.04
N ALA A 136 -13.66 -12.97 -2.26
CA ALA A 136 -13.36 -11.55 -2.17
C ALA A 136 -13.71 -11.03 -0.77
N PRO A 137 -12.75 -10.49 0.00
CA PRO A 137 -13.06 -9.83 1.27
C PRO A 137 -13.82 -8.53 1.01
N THR A 138 -14.38 -7.90 2.05
CA THR A 138 -14.96 -6.55 1.95
C THR A 138 -13.95 -5.44 2.22
N ALA A 139 -12.88 -5.78 2.95
CA ALA A 139 -11.78 -4.89 3.30
C ALA A 139 -10.51 -5.71 3.57
N SER A 140 -9.34 -5.08 3.40
CA SER A 140 -8.08 -5.63 3.91
C SER A 140 -7.35 -4.59 4.76
N ARG A 141 -6.68 -5.07 5.83
CA ARG A 141 -5.93 -4.24 6.76
C ARG A 141 -4.61 -4.92 7.09
N TYR A 142 -3.57 -4.13 7.24
CA TYR A 142 -2.21 -4.60 7.47
C TYR A 142 -1.70 -4.06 8.80
N PHE A 143 -0.93 -4.88 9.52
CA PHE A 143 -0.37 -4.51 10.81
C PHE A 143 1.04 -5.08 10.93
N TRP A 144 1.98 -4.25 11.39
CA TRP A 144 3.19 -4.78 12.00
C TRP A 144 2.89 -5.35 13.38
N LEU A 145 3.75 -6.25 13.85
CA LEU A 145 3.65 -6.85 15.18
C LEU A 145 4.82 -6.41 16.08
N ASP A 146 4.52 -6.21 17.36
CA ASP A 146 5.54 -6.07 18.39
C ASP A 146 6.21 -7.42 18.70
N GLN A 147 7.24 -7.41 19.56
CA GLN A 147 7.98 -8.63 19.92
C GLN A 147 7.14 -9.70 20.61
N ASN A 148 5.95 -9.36 21.14
CA ASN A 148 5.04 -10.30 21.77
C ASN A 148 3.93 -10.78 20.81
N GLY A 149 3.94 -10.33 19.55
CA GLY A 149 2.94 -10.68 18.55
C GLY A 149 1.64 -9.88 18.67
N ASN A 150 1.64 -8.75 19.37
CA ASN A 150 0.53 -7.81 19.38
C ASN A 150 0.62 -6.89 18.16
N ARG A 151 -0.54 -6.51 17.61
CA ARG A 151 -0.59 -5.48 16.57
C ARG A 151 0.00 -4.19 17.11
N THR A 152 0.90 -3.58 16.34
CA THR A 152 1.24 -2.18 16.54
C THR A 152 0.40 -1.31 15.62
N THR A 153 0.00 -0.15 16.11
CA THR A 153 -0.58 0.92 15.30
C THR A 153 0.30 2.18 15.34
N THR A 154 1.58 2.05 15.72
CA THR A 154 2.56 3.17 15.63
C THR A 154 2.86 3.58 14.19
N VAL A 155 2.47 2.76 13.22
CA VAL A 155 2.61 2.97 11.79
C VAL A 155 1.26 2.70 11.17
N SER A 156 0.81 3.62 10.30
CA SER A 156 -0.42 3.40 9.55
C SER A 156 -0.08 2.68 8.25
N LEU A 157 -0.46 1.40 8.16
CA LEU A 157 -0.26 0.60 6.96
C LEU A 157 -1.51 0.66 6.08
N ILE A 158 -1.30 0.77 4.78
CA ILE A 158 -2.37 0.82 3.80
C ILE A 158 -2.64 -0.60 3.33
N GLY A 159 -3.83 -1.13 3.63
CA GLY A 159 -4.26 -2.43 3.14
C GLY A 159 -4.39 -2.47 1.61
N ALA A 160 -4.41 -3.67 1.04
CA ALA A 160 -4.66 -3.84 -0.39
C ALA A 160 -6.06 -3.38 -0.81
N PRO A 161 -6.15 -2.71 -1.98
CA PRO A 161 -7.41 -2.53 -2.68
C PRO A 161 -8.10 -3.87 -2.93
N ILE A 162 -9.42 -3.87 -2.82
CA ILE A 162 -10.28 -5.02 -3.03
C ILE A 162 -11.14 -4.81 -4.27
N ALA A 163 -11.35 -5.87 -5.06
CA ALA A 163 -12.27 -5.86 -6.18
C ALA A 163 -13.39 -6.89 -5.99
N THR A 164 -14.63 -6.47 -6.27
CA THR A 164 -15.82 -7.32 -6.30
C THR A 164 -16.41 -7.32 -7.71
N VAL A 165 -16.76 -8.50 -8.21
CA VAL A 165 -17.43 -8.68 -9.50
C VAL A 165 -18.89 -9.08 -9.27
N TYR A 166 -19.80 -8.30 -9.84
CA TYR A 166 -21.23 -8.59 -9.85
C TYR A 166 -21.62 -9.15 -11.21
N GLN A 167 -21.88 -10.46 -11.24
CA GLN A 167 -22.33 -11.14 -12.44
C GLN A 167 -23.81 -10.79 -12.72
N PRO A 168 -24.16 -10.42 -13.97
CA PRO A 168 -25.54 -10.13 -14.32
C PRO A 168 -26.37 -11.42 -14.33
N PRO A 169 -27.67 -11.35 -14.03
CA PRO A 169 -28.55 -12.52 -14.11
C PRO A 169 -28.59 -13.06 -15.54
N ALA A 170 -28.82 -14.37 -15.67
CA ALA A 170 -28.88 -15.03 -16.97
C ALA A 170 -29.96 -14.36 -17.85
N PRO A 171 -29.65 -14.00 -19.10
CA PRO A 171 -30.57 -13.28 -19.96
C PRO A 171 -31.72 -14.22 -20.39
N ALA A 172 -32.88 -13.63 -20.68
CA ALA A 172 -33.96 -14.37 -21.32
C ALA A 172 -33.48 -14.97 -22.66
N PRO A 173 -34.04 -16.11 -23.11
CA PRO A 173 -33.66 -16.70 -24.39
C PRO A 173 -33.73 -15.70 -25.55
N GLY A 174 -32.61 -15.45 -26.21
CA GLY A 174 -32.51 -14.51 -27.34
C GLY A 174 -32.18 -13.05 -26.96
N ALA A 175 -32.03 -12.73 -25.67
CA ALA A 175 -31.51 -11.44 -25.22
C ALA A 175 -29.97 -11.47 -25.07
N ALA A 176 -29.33 -10.33 -25.30
CA ALA A 176 -27.91 -10.16 -25.02
C ALA A 176 -27.65 -10.20 -23.51
N LEU A 177 -26.55 -10.82 -23.09
CA LEU A 177 -26.06 -10.77 -21.71
C LEU A 177 -25.60 -9.32 -21.42
N PRO A 178 -26.12 -8.65 -20.37
CA PRO A 178 -25.56 -7.38 -19.92
C PRO A 178 -24.09 -7.53 -19.51
N PRO A 179 -23.26 -6.47 -19.57
CA PRO A 179 -21.91 -6.55 -19.07
C PRO A 179 -21.90 -6.77 -17.54
N PRO A 180 -20.88 -7.47 -16.99
CA PRO A 180 -20.69 -7.53 -15.54
C PRO A 180 -20.34 -6.17 -14.97
N GLN A 181 -20.63 -5.99 -13.67
CA GLN A 181 -20.21 -4.80 -12.95
C GLN A 181 -19.03 -5.10 -12.03
N VAL A 182 -18.13 -4.14 -11.88
CA VAL A 182 -16.99 -4.19 -10.98
C VAL A 182 -17.07 -3.05 -9.96
N GLN A 183 -16.69 -3.35 -8.73
CA GLN A 183 -16.55 -2.36 -7.66
C GLN A 183 -15.20 -2.53 -7.00
N PHE A 184 -14.49 -1.43 -6.81
CA PHE A 184 -13.22 -1.41 -6.11
C PHE A 184 -13.33 -0.58 -4.85
N VAL A 185 -12.79 -1.13 -3.76
CA VAL A 185 -12.81 -0.52 -2.44
C VAL A 185 -11.40 -0.49 -1.89
N VAL A 186 -11.00 0.68 -1.37
CA VAL A 186 -9.77 0.86 -0.61
C VAL A 186 -10.15 1.41 0.76
N GLU A 187 -9.76 0.73 1.82
CA GLU A 187 -9.96 1.22 3.18
C GLU A 187 -8.96 2.33 3.49
N ALA A 188 -9.43 3.32 4.25
CA ALA A 188 -8.55 4.31 4.84
C ALA A 188 -7.53 3.62 5.77
N PRO A 189 -6.33 4.19 5.91
CA PRO A 189 -5.34 3.68 6.84
C PRO A 189 -5.87 3.62 8.28
N GLU A 190 -5.39 2.66 9.07
CA GLU A 190 -5.77 2.53 10.47
C GLU A 190 -5.28 3.71 11.32
N ALA A 191 -6.05 4.03 12.35
CA ALA A 191 -5.72 5.11 13.27
C ALA A 191 -4.51 4.74 14.16
N PRO A 192 -3.66 5.71 14.52
CA PRO A 192 -2.58 5.45 15.46
C PRO A 192 -3.12 5.10 16.86
N GLU A 193 -2.34 4.33 17.64
CA GLU A 193 -2.74 3.83 18.97
C GLU A 193 -3.11 4.95 19.94
N ARG A 194 -2.44 6.09 19.80
CA ARG A 194 -2.59 7.24 20.67
C ARG A 194 -3.31 8.34 19.93
N LEU A 195 -4.58 8.52 20.30
CA LEU A 195 -5.40 9.65 19.86
C LEU A 195 -5.17 10.85 20.79
N GLU A 196 -5.06 12.04 20.20
CA GLU A 196 -5.14 13.28 20.97
C GLU A 196 -6.60 13.53 21.43
N ALA A 197 -6.78 14.28 22.52
CA ALA A 197 -8.06 14.36 23.24
C ALA A 197 -9.27 14.82 22.41
N ASN A 198 -9.04 15.50 21.28
CA ASN A 198 -10.09 15.98 20.36
C ASN A 198 -9.97 15.38 18.94
N GLN A 199 -9.07 14.41 18.74
CA GLN A 199 -8.83 13.83 17.42
C GLN A 199 -10.03 13.00 16.97
N LYS A 200 -10.65 13.42 15.87
CA LYS A 200 -11.77 12.72 15.22
C LYS A 200 -11.37 12.11 13.88
N PHE A 201 -10.21 12.45 13.36
CA PHE A 201 -9.72 11.97 12.07
C PHE A 201 -8.34 11.30 12.19
N SER A 202 -8.08 10.28 11.35
CA SER A 202 -6.74 9.72 11.16
C SER A 202 -5.83 10.70 10.40
N ASP A 203 -4.58 10.34 10.17
CA ASP A 203 -3.79 11.02 9.14
C ASP A 203 -4.46 10.84 7.77
N ALA A 204 -4.40 11.89 6.96
CA ALA A 204 -4.89 11.89 5.60
C ALA A 204 -3.82 11.33 4.65
N VAL A 205 -4.28 10.62 3.63
CA VAL A 205 -3.45 10.06 2.58
C VAL A 205 -4.04 10.45 1.24
N TRP A 206 -3.18 10.96 0.35
CA TRP A 206 -3.55 11.18 -1.03
C TRP A 206 -3.50 9.86 -1.79
N VAL A 207 -4.57 9.57 -2.52
CA VAL A 207 -4.68 8.40 -3.38
C VAL A 207 -4.75 8.86 -4.83
N LYS A 208 -3.76 8.49 -5.62
CA LYS A 208 -3.79 8.59 -7.08
C LYS A 208 -4.30 7.27 -7.64
N VAL A 209 -5.51 7.30 -8.18
CA VAL A 209 -6.15 6.16 -8.84
C VAL A 209 -5.82 6.22 -10.32
N ILE A 210 -5.17 5.16 -10.82
CA ILE A 210 -4.82 5.01 -12.21
C ILE A 210 -5.64 3.83 -12.75
N LYS A 211 -6.57 4.11 -13.66
CA LYS A 211 -7.50 3.12 -14.21
C LYS A 211 -7.07 2.67 -15.60
N THR A 212 -7.05 1.35 -15.80
CA THR A 212 -6.86 0.77 -17.13
C THR A 212 -7.80 -0.41 -17.33
N GLU A 213 -8.58 -0.34 -18.40
CA GLU A 213 -9.35 -1.48 -18.89
C GLU A 213 -8.49 -2.20 -19.92
N LEU A 214 -8.20 -3.48 -19.66
CA LEU A 214 -7.37 -4.29 -20.55
C LEU A 214 -8.26 -5.28 -21.29
N ASP A 215 -8.28 -5.18 -22.62
CA ASP A 215 -8.75 -6.23 -23.50
C ASP A 215 -7.59 -7.22 -23.71
N LEU A 216 -7.43 -8.15 -22.76
CA LEU A 216 -6.43 -9.21 -22.88
C LEU A 216 -7.03 -10.42 -23.58
N GLU A 217 -6.22 -11.10 -24.39
CA GLU A 217 -6.58 -12.41 -24.98
C GLU A 217 -6.65 -13.53 -23.92
N ASN A 218 -6.26 -13.28 -22.66
CA ASN A 218 -6.24 -14.25 -21.55
C ASN A 218 -6.55 -13.58 -20.19
N MET A 219 -7.04 -14.37 -19.21
CA MET A 219 -7.29 -13.92 -17.83
C MET A 219 -6.03 -13.38 -17.13
N ALA A 220 -6.19 -12.35 -16.29
CA ALA A 220 -5.10 -11.78 -15.49
C ALA A 220 -4.55 -12.81 -14.52
N ASN A 221 -3.23 -13.00 -14.54
CA ASN A 221 -2.50 -13.80 -13.56
C ASN A 221 -1.51 -12.92 -12.78
N LEU A 222 -0.80 -13.51 -11.82
CA LEU A 222 0.10 -12.78 -10.92
C LEU A 222 1.19 -12.04 -11.68
N ASN A 223 1.72 -12.63 -12.77
CA ASN A 223 2.77 -12.01 -13.58
C ASN A 223 2.27 -10.76 -14.32
N ASP A 224 0.96 -10.66 -14.57
CA ASP A 224 0.34 -9.45 -15.14
C ASP A 224 0.19 -8.33 -14.09
N LEU A 225 0.31 -8.67 -12.81
CA LEU A 225 0.17 -7.77 -11.66
C LEU A 225 1.50 -7.45 -10.96
N MET A 226 2.64 -7.66 -11.64
CA MET A 226 3.98 -7.35 -11.12
C MET A 226 4.45 -6.01 -11.68
N ALA A 227 4.97 -5.09 -10.84
CA ALA A 227 5.25 -3.70 -11.25
C ALA A 227 6.25 -3.53 -12.43
N ASP A 228 6.96 -4.59 -12.81
CA ASP A 228 7.93 -4.67 -13.90
C ASP A 228 7.34 -5.15 -15.24
N ASN A 229 6.00 -5.26 -15.33
CA ASN A 229 5.28 -5.55 -16.57
C ASN A 229 4.65 -4.27 -17.19
N PRO A 230 5.44 -3.45 -17.91
CA PRO A 230 5.00 -2.14 -18.41
C PRO A 230 3.87 -2.21 -19.45
N ASP A 231 3.72 -3.34 -20.15
CA ASP A 231 2.67 -3.51 -21.17
C ASP A 231 1.28 -3.80 -20.57
N LYS A 232 1.22 -4.08 -19.26
CA LYS A 232 -0.01 -4.45 -18.53
C LYS A 232 -0.28 -3.55 -17.34
N ILE A 233 0.72 -2.84 -16.85
CA ILE A 233 0.53 -1.92 -15.75
C ILE A 233 0.10 -0.59 -16.30
N ALA A 234 -0.97 -0.09 -15.70
CA ALA A 234 -1.38 1.29 -15.81
C ALA A 234 -0.23 2.21 -15.37
N ASP A 235 0.66 2.57 -16.29
CA ASP A 235 1.47 3.78 -16.16
C ASP A 235 0.68 4.94 -16.76
N ALA A 236 0.84 6.13 -16.19
CA ALA A 236 0.09 7.30 -16.65
C ALA A 236 0.49 7.78 -18.06
N GLU A 237 1.41 7.08 -18.73
CA GLU A 237 1.97 7.45 -20.03
C GLU A 237 1.30 6.73 -21.21
N HIS A 238 0.41 5.76 -20.96
CA HIS A 238 -0.38 5.10 -22.01
C HIS A 238 -1.70 5.83 -22.33
N ASP A 239 -2.02 5.92 -23.63
CA ASP A 239 -3.29 6.46 -24.13
C ASP A 239 -4.48 5.62 -23.61
N GLY A 240 -5.40 6.26 -22.87
CA GLY A 240 -6.60 5.61 -22.31
C GLY A 240 -6.63 5.46 -20.79
N VAL A 241 -5.63 5.99 -20.08
CA VAL A 241 -5.57 5.97 -18.62
C VAL A 241 -6.32 7.16 -18.01
N GLU A 242 -7.32 6.88 -17.18
CA GLU A 242 -7.96 7.89 -16.32
C GLU A 242 -7.20 8.00 -15.00
N VAL A 243 -6.76 9.20 -14.65
CA VAL A 243 -6.10 9.50 -13.38
C VAL A 243 -7.02 10.36 -12.52
N GLU A 244 -7.33 9.87 -11.32
CA GLU A 244 -8.07 10.63 -10.31
C GLU A 244 -7.23 10.78 -9.03
N TRP A 245 -7.29 11.96 -8.42
CA TRP A 245 -6.78 12.18 -7.07
C TRP A 245 -7.94 12.22 -6.08
N LYS A 246 -7.77 11.53 -4.95
CA LYS A 246 -8.74 11.48 -3.85
C LYS A 246 -8.03 11.62 -2.53
N LEU A 247 -8.59 12.40 -1.60
CA LEU A 247 -8.09 12.44 -0.24
C LEU A 247 -8.81 11.36 0.58
N LEU A 248 -8.05 10.52 1.26
CA LEU A 248 -8.58 9.44 2.08
C LEU A 248 -8.19 9.68 3.55
N GLN A 249 -9.19 9.79 4.41
CA GLN A 249 -8.99 10.08 5.82
C GLN A 249 -10.10 9.44 6.66
N ARG A 250 -9.72 8.58 7.61
CA ARG A 250 -10.68 7.86 8.44
C ARG A 250 -11.28 8.77 9.50
N ARG A 251 -12.59 8.71 9.66
CA ARG A 251 -13.34 9.24 10.78
C ARG A 251 -13.34 8.23 11.93
N LEU A 252 -12.78 8.65 13.05
CA LEU A 252 -12.66 7.85 14.28
C LEU A 252 -13.94 7.87 15.12
N ASP A 253 -14.73 8.93 14.98
CA ASP A 253 -16.01 9.11 15.67
C ASP A 253 -17.20 8.47 14.93
N ASP A 254 -16.99 8.05 13.67
CA ASP A 254 -17.96 7.33 12.84
C ASP A 254 -17.26 6.19 12.07
N PRO A 255 -17.15 4.99 12.68
CA PRO A 255 -16.51 3.84 12.04
C PRO A 255 -17.17 3.39 10.73
N ASN A 256 -18.44 3.74 10.50
CA ASN A 256 -19.16 3.41 9.27
C ASN A 256 -19.24 4.61 8.30
N GLY A 257 -18.50 5.68 8.57
CA GLY A 257 -18.48 6.88 7.76
C GLY A 257 -18.06 6.58 6.32
N VAL A 258 -18.74 7.18 5.36
CA VAL A 258 -18.42 7.00 3.93
C VAL A 258 -16.99 7.42 3.57
N ASN A 259 -16.40 8.34 4.35
CA ASN A 259 -15.03 8.82 4.16
C ASN A 259 -13.96 7.80 4.60
N ASN A 260 -14.36 6.71 5.27
CA ASN A 260 -13.43 5.67 5.75
C ASN A 260 -12.96 4.74 4.63
N LYS A 261 -13.51 4.89 3.42
CA LYS A 261 -13.15 4.10 2.26
C LYS A 261 -13.25 4.92 0.98
N LEU A 262 -12.35 4.64 0.05
CA LEU A 262 -12.51 5.03 -1.34
C LEU A 262 -13.26 3.92 -2.07
N ASP A 263 -14.51 4.18 -2.41
CA ASP A 263 -15.41 3.23 -3.07
C ASP A 263 -15.79 3.77 -4.45
N SER A 264 -15.48 3.01 -5.51
CA SER A 264 -15.83 3.46 -6.87
C SER A 264 -17.32 3.32 -7.20
N GLY A 265 -18.08 2.66 -6.32
CA GLY A 265 -19.38 2.10 -6.67
C GLY A 265 -19.25 0.98 -7.71
N ALA A 266 -20.38 0.32 -7.98
CA ALA A 266 -20.49 -0.65 -9.05
C ALA A 266 -20.52 0.07 -10.41
N GLN A 267 -19.59 -0.28 -11.29
CA GLN A 267 -19.42 0.30 -12.61
C GLN A 267 -19.46 -0.83 -13.65
N GLU A 268 -20.09 -0.60 -14.81
CA GLU A 268 -20.03 -1.57 -15.89
C GLU A 268 -18.58 -1.74 -16.34
N ALA A 269 -18.12 -2.98 -16.49
CA ALA A 269 -16.85 -3.23 -17.15
C ALA A 269 -16.96 -2.86 -18.64
N GLY A 270 -15.84 -2.42 -19.23
CA GLY A 270 -15.72 -2.14 -20.65
C GLY A 270 -16.32 -3.24 -21.54
N LYS A 271 -16.87 -2.84 -22.70
CA LYS A 271 -17.50 -3.77 -23.64
C LYS A 271 -16.46 -4.78 -24.14
N ASN A 272 -16.72 -6.07 -23.90
CA ASN A 272 -15.82 -7.21 -24.16
C ASN A 272 -14.63 -7.35 -23.19
N ALA A 273 -14.55 -6.54 -22.14
CA ALA A 273 -13.49 -6.70 -21.15
C ALA A 273 -13.55 -8.12 -20.56
N GLU A 274 -12.41 -8.82 -20.59
CA GLU A 274 -12.24 -10.06 -19.85
C GLU A 274 -11.73 -9.80 -18.43
N GLN A 275 -11.16 -8.62 -18.19
CA GLN A 275 -10.60 -8.20 -16.92
C GLN A 275 -10.62 -6.68 -16.72
N VAL A 276 -10.55 -6.26 -15.46
CA VAL A 276 -10.34 -4.85 -15.08
C VAL A 276 -9.18 -4.77 -14.11
N LEU A 277 -8.23 -3.85 -14.36
CA LEU A 277 -7.06 -3.58 -13.52
C LEU A 277 -7.13 -2.16 -12.95
N ARG A 278 -6.72 -1.99 -11.71
CA ARG A 278 -6.47 -0.67 -11.12
C ARG A 278 -5.15 -0.64 -10.38
N THR A 279 -4.43 0.46 -10.56
CA THR A 279 -3.24 0.81 -9.79
C THR A 279 -3.57 1.99 -8.87
N TYR A 280 -3.23 1.84 -7.60
CA TYR A 280 -3.40 2.86 -6.58
C TYR A 280 -2.01 3.26 -6.06
N GLN A 281 -1.67 4.53 -6.20
CA GLN A 281 -0.49 5.10 -5.57
C GLN A 281 -0.91 5.96 -4.38
N PHE A 282 -0.26 5.76 -3.25
CA PHE A 282 -0.57 6.42 -1.99
C PHE A 282 0.54 7.39 -1.63
N PHE A 283 0.20 8.60 -1.23
CA PHE A 283 1.15 9.66 -0.90
C PHE A 283 0.80 10.30 0.44
N ALA A 284 1.83 10.70 1.18
CA ALA A 284 1.64 11.42 2.44
C ALA A 284 0.93 12.75 2.19
N PHE A 285 -0.01 13.12 3.06
CA PHE A 285 -0.53 14.47 3.08
C PHE A 285 0.47 15.41 3.76
N THR A 286 0.80 16.54 3.12
CA THR A 286 1.74 17.55 3.65
C THR A 286 1.07 18.88 4.01
N GLY A 287 -0.26 18.95 3.89
CA GLY A 287 -1.03 20.12 4.29
C GLY A 287 -1.17 20.25 5.80
N LYS A 288 -2.12 21.10 6.22
CA LYS A 288 -2.42 21.32 7.63
C LYS A 288 -3.62 20.50 8.06
N TYR A 289 -3.71 20.25 9.35
CA TYR A 289 -4.90 19.70 9.97
C TYR A 289 -5.55 20.75 10.87
N ASP A 290 -6.87 20.69 10.99
CA ASP A 290 -7.64 21.49 11.93
C ASP A 290 -7.51 20.98 13.39
N ALA A 291 -8.36 21.49 14.29
CA ALA A 291 -8.33 21.10 15.71
C ALA A 291 -8.86 19.68 15.98
N GLU A 292 -9.64 19.12 15.06
CA GLU A 292 -10.18 17.77 15.06
C GLU A 292 -9.27 16.77 14.33
N HIS A 293 -8.17 17.26 13.75
CA HIS A 293 -7.23 16.56 12.87
C HIS A 293 -7.78 16.30 11.46
N GLU A 294 -8.82 17.02 11.01
CA GLU A 294 -9.33 16.98 9.64
C GLU A 294 -8.38 17.74 8.69
N ALA A 295 -8.13 17.19 7.49
CA ALA A 295 -7.22 17.82 6.54
C ALA A 295 -7.77 19.13 5.96
N GLU A 296 -6.97 20.19 5.99
CA GLU A 296 -7.28 21.51 5.44
C GLU A 296 -6.45 21.82 4.19
N CYS A 297 -7.11 22.30 3.13
CA CYS A 297 -6.49 22.82 1.91
C CYS A 297 -6.80 24.32 1.75
N VAL A 298 -5.96 25.04 1.00
CA VAL A 298 -5.80 26.49 1.16
C VAL A 298 -6.93 27.32 0.58
N ASP A 299 -7.53 27.03 -0.58
CA ASP A 299 -8.61 27.90 -1.13
C ASP A 299 -9.19 27.40 -2.48
N VAL A 300 -10.05 26.36 -2.54
CA VAL A 300 -11.21 26.24 -3.48
C VAL A 300 -12.07 25.06 -3.01
N GLY A 301 -13.31 25.25 -2.56
CA GLY A 301 -14.29 24.15 -2.39
C GLY A 301 -13.87 23.00 -1.46
N THR A 302 -13.17 22.01 -2.00
CA THR A 302 -12.61 20.82 -1.33
C THR A 302 -11.12 20.64 -1.64
N CYS A 303 -10.40 19.82 -0.85
CA CYS A 303 -9.00 19.50 -1.12
C CYS A 303 -8.79 18.90 -2.52
N GLU A 304 -9.72 18.06 -2.97
CA GLU A 304 -9.70 17.44 -4.30
C GLU A 304 -9.87 18.48 -5.41
N ASP A 305 -10.79 19.43 -5.25
CA ASP A 305 -11.00 20.50 -6.22
C ASP A 305 -9.75 21.38 -6.34
N ASP A 306 -9.10 21.71 -5.21
CA ASP A 306 -7.89 22.53 -5.18
C ASP A 306 -6.70 21.84 -5.90
N LEU A 307 -6.55 20.52 -5.77
CA LEU A 307 -5.54 19.76 -6.53
C LEU A 307 -5.90 19.61 -8.01
N GLN A 308 -7.17 19.40 -8.34
CA GLN A 308 -7.62 19.16 -9.70
C GLN A 308 -7.55 20.41 -10.56
N ASP A 309 -7.90 21.58 -10.01
CA ASP A 309 -7.96 22.84 -10.74
C ASP A 309 -6.56 23.47 -10.95
N ASN A 310 -5.61 23.16 -10.08
CA ASN A 310 -4.26 23.69 -10.20
C ASN A 310 -3.20 22.67 -9.78
N ILE A 311 -2.62 22.00 -10.78
CA ILE A 311 -1.57 20.99 -10.58
C ILE A 311 -0.35 21.50 -9.81
N ALA A 312 -0.08 22.81 -9.78
CA ALA A 312 0.99 23.38 -8.96
C ALA A 312 0.75 23.19 -7.44
N ASN A 313 -0.50 22.92 -7.03
CA ASN A 313 -0.86 22.61 -5.66
C ASN A 313 -0.46 21.19 -5.25
N VAL A 314 -0.12 20.29 -6.20
CA VAL A 314 0.40 18.95 -5.87
C VAL A 314 1.63 19.07 -4.98
N ASP A 315 2.55 19.97 -5.29
CA ASP A 315 3.77 20.19 -4.49
C ASP A 315 3.48 20.79 -3.10
N LEU A 316 2.26 21.30 -2.85
CA LEU A 316 1.86 21.88 -1.57
C LEU A 316 1.29 20.82 -0.61
N TYR A 317 0.52 19.84 -1.14
CA TYR A 317 -0.23 18.90 -0.31
C TYR A 317 0.16 17.43 -0.47
N VAL A 318 0.88 17.08 -1.54
CA VAL A 318 1.27 15.72 -1.86
C VAL A 318 2.74 15.53 -1.51
N GLY A 319 2.99 14.68 -0.51
CA GLY A 319 4.31 14.34 -0.01
C GLY A 319 4.91 13.10 -0.65
N ARG A 320 5.76 12.42 0.11
CA ARG A 320 6.44 11.19 -0.34
C ARG A 320 5.43 10.09 -0.68
N LEU A 321 5.81 9.22 -1.61
CA LEU A 321 5.11 7.97 -1.89
C LEU A 321 5.14 7.07 -0.64
N LEU A 322 3.98 6.60 -0.23
CA LEU A 322 3.73 5.63 0.84
C LEU A 322 3.46 4.22 0.32
N GLY A 323 3.21 4.08 -0.98
CA GLY A 323 3.10 2.76 -1.59
C GLY A 323 2.41 2.78 -2.94
N GLN A 324 2.52 1.66 -3.64
CA GLN A 324 1.80 1.40 -4.88
C GLN A 324 1.20 -0.01 -4.81
N GLN A 325 -0.12 -0.09 -4.90
CA GLN A 325 -0.83 -1.36 -4.86
C GLN A 325 -1.67 -1.55 -6.12
N MET A 326 -1.76 -2.79 -6.58
CA MET A 326 -2.54 -3.16 -7.76
C MET A 326 -3.61 -4.17 -7.39
N VAL A 327 -4.71 -4.14 -8.13
CA VAL A 327 -5.81 -5.09 -7.99
C VAL A 327 -6.44 -5.34 -9.35
N ALA A 328 -6.74 -6.60 -9.63
CA ALA A 328 -7.45 -6.99 -10.84
C ALA A 328 -8.66 -7.86 -10.53
N ALA A 329 -9.63 -7.81 -11.43
CA ALA A 329 -10.82 -8.65 -11.41
C ALA A 329 -11.00 -9.33 -12.77
N ASN A 330 -11.05 -10.67 -12.76
CA ASN A 330 -11.40 -11.47 -13.94
C ASN A 330 -12.93 -11.56 -14.07
N LEU A 331 -13.46 -11.35 -15.27
CA LEU A 331 -14.89 -11.14 -15.53
C LEU A 331 -15.63 -12.39 -16.01
N ASN A 332 -14.91 -13.38 -16.58
CA ASN A 332 -15.48 -14.57 -17.21
C ASN A 332 -15.38 -15.86 -16.39
N GLY A 333 -15.15 -15.78 -15.08
CA GLY A 333 -15.05 -16.96 -14.21
C GLY A 333 -15.15 -16.60 -12.73
N PRO A 334 -15.15 -17.60 -11.81
CA PRO A 334 -14.77 -17.32 -10.43
C PRO A 334 -13.46 -16.53 -10.44
N VAL A 335 -13.20 -15.71 -9.41
CA VAL A 335 -11.91 -15.02 -9.30
C VAL A 335 -10.81 -16.08 -9.24
N GLU A 336 -10.24 -16.42 -10.39
CA GLU A 336 -9.09 -17.30 -10.51
C GLU A 336 -7.87 -16.44 -10.26
N PHE A 337 -7.48 -16.39 -8.99
CA PHE A 337 -6.10 -16.12 -8.63
C PHE A 337 -5.24 -17.24 -9.22
N PRO A 338 -3.98 -16.96 -9.59
CA PRO A 338 -3.22 -17.78 -10.52
C PRO A 338 -3.31 -19.25 -10.16
N ALA A 339 -3.77 -20.03 -11.12
CA ALA A 339 -3.73 -21.47 -11.05
C ALA A 339 -2.35 -21.92 -10.57
N GLN A 340 -2.37 -22.92 -9.69
CA GLN A 340 -1.23 -23.66 -9.16
C GLN A 340 -0.10 -23.68 -10.19
N VAL A 341 1.04 -23.02 -9.92
CA VAL A 341 2.28 -23.43 -10.58
C VAL A 341 2.55 -24.83 -10.04
N PRO A 342 2.41 -25.90 -10.85
CA PRO A 342 2.78 -27.21 -10.40
C PRO A 342 4.28 -27.13 -10.11
N LEU A 343 4.67 -27.41 -8.87
CA LEU A 343 6.07 -27.61 -8.53
C LEU A 343 6.52 -28.87 -9.30
N PRO A 344 7.14 -28.68 -10.47
CA PRO A 344 8.58 -28.83 -10.54
C PRO A 344 9.19 -27.81 -11.52
N GLY A 345 9.59 -26.64 -11.01
CA GLY A 345 10.32 -25.65 -11.80
C GLY A 345 10.75 -24.42 -11.01
N ALA A 346 9.92 -23.98 -10.07
CA ALA A 346 10.21 -22.80 -9.25
C ALA A 346 11.48 -22.95 -8.40
N ILE A 347 11.82 -24.17 -7.93
CA ILE A 347 13.07 -24.42 -7.19
C ILE A 347 14.32 -24.10 -8.03
N TRP A 348 14.25 -24.21 -9.37
CA TRP A 348 15.37 -23.87 -10.25
C TRP A 348 15.47 -22.37 -10.58
N LEU A 349 14.33 -21.66 -10.61
CA LEU A 349 14.35 -20.20 -10.74
C LEU A 349 14.82 -19.53 -9.45
N PHE A 350 14.45 -20.06 -8.27
CA PHE A 350 14.93 -19.59 -6.96
C PHE A 350 16.38 -20.02 -6.63
N GLY A 351 16.93 -21.05 -7.28
CA GLY A 351 18.30 -21.53 -7.05
C GLY A 351 19.37 -21.01 -8.02
N SER A 352 18.98 -20.44 -9.18
CA SER A 352 19.93 -20.09 -10.25
C SER A 352 20.76 -18.82 -9.97
N VAL A 353 20.30 -17.93 -9.08
CA VAL A 353 21.09 -16.76 -8.65
C VAL A 353 22.26 -17.17 -7.75
N LEU A 354 22.11 -18.21 -6.93
CA LEU A 354 23.17 -18.65 -6.00
C LEU A 354 24.35 -19.35 -6.70
N ALA A 355 24.11 -20.04 -7.83
CA ALA A 355 25.17 -20.71 -8.58
C ALA A 355 25.99 -19.74 -9.47
N GLY A 356 25.39 -18.63 -9.91
CA GLY A 356 26.04 -17.63 -10.76
C GLY A 356 27.17 -16.87 -10.05
N PHE A 357 27.02 -16.56 -8.76
CA PHE A 357 28.01 -15.79 -8.00
C PHE A 357 29.17 -16.63 -7.43
N LEU A 358 28.99 -17.95 -7.24
CA LEU A 358 30.08 -18.83 -6.83
C LEU A 358 31.02 -19.22 -8.01
N GLY A 359 30.59 -19.05 -9.25
CA GLY A 359 31.37 -19.36 -10.45
C GLY A 359 32.37 -18.28 -10.90
N ILE A 360 32.20 -17.03 -10.44
CA ILE A 360 33.01 -15.89 -10.93
C ILE A 360 34.23 -15.60 -10.03
N SER A 361 34.31 -16.16 -8.83
CA SER A 361 35.45 -15.91 -7.91
C SER A 361 36.69 -16.81 -8.12
N ARG A 362 36.73 -17.64 -9.18
CA ARG A 362 37.84 -18.61 -9.40
C ARG A 362 38.64 -18.50 -10.70
N ARG A 363 38.64 -17.34 -11.37
CA ARG A 363 39.60 -17.08 -12.47
C ARG A 363 40.37 -15.78 -12.30
N GLN A 364 41.21 -15.73 -11.26
CA GLN A 364 42.45 -14.95 -11.30
C GLN A 364 43.58 -15.76 -10.67
N LYS A 365 44.41 -16.38 -11.53
CA LYS A 365 45.87 -16.60 -11.40
C LYS A 365 46.31 -17.68 -12.38
N THR A 366 46.93 -17.27 -13.48
CA THR A 366 48.36 -17.52 -13.77
C THR A 366 48.72 -16.82 -15.08
N ILE A 367 49.47 -15.74 -14.95
CA ILE A 367 50.31 -15.18 -16.00
C ILE A 367 51.55 -16.07 -16.05
N ASN A 368 51.91 -16.55 -17.25
CA ASN A 368 53.29 -16.85 -17.62
C ASN A 368 53.70 -15.85 -18.69
#